data_AF-A0A5C9B3K1-F1
#
_entry.id   AF-A0A5C9B3K1-F1
#
_cell.length_a   1.000
_cell.length_b   1.000
_cell.length_c   1.000
_cell.angle_alpha   90.00
_cell.angle_beta   90.00
_cell.angle_gamma   90.00
#
_symmetry.space_group_name_H-M   'P 1'
#
loop_
_entity.id
_entity.type
_entity.pdbx_description
1 polymer ?
#
loop_
_entity_poly.entity_id
_entity_poly.type
_entity_poly.pdbx_seq_one_letter_code
_entity_poly.pdbx_strand_id
1 'polypeptide(L)'
;MLHPWIIGELACGQLGNRAELLALLGALPSLNPASEEETLLFIEKRRLMGRGIGYIDVHLLVACVMHGTTLWTRDQRLAKVAVELGLADQPNAH
;
A
#
# COMPACT_ATOMS: atom_id res chain seq x y z
N MET A 1 0.81 -2.69 10.15
CA MET A 1 2.17 -2.54 9.60
C MET A 1 2.14 -1.40 8.61
N LEU A 2 3.27 -0.73 8.37
CA LEU A 2 3.36 0.37 7.41
C LEU A 2 4.42 0.05 6.35
N HIS A 3 4.11 0.33 5.09
CA HIS A 3 5.08 0.19 4.00
C HIS A 3 5.98 1.45 3.95
N PRO A 4 7.31 1.31 3.85
CA PRO A 4 8.24 2.45 3.92
C PRO A 4 7.97 3.52 2.86
N TRP A 5 7.44 3.14 1.69
CA TRP A 5 7.14 4.10 0.62
C TRP A 5 5.96 5.02 0.93
N ILE A 6 5.02 4.60 1.80
CA ILE A 6 3.94 5.47 2.27
C ILE A 6 4.50 6.60 3.13
N ILE A 7 5.54 6.32 3.93
CA ILE A 7 6.23 7.37 4.70
C ILE A 7 6.85 8.38 3.74
N GLY A 8 7.49 7.91 2.67
CA GLY A 8 8.05 8.77 1.62
C GLY A 8 6.99 9.62 0.93
N GLU A 9 5.87 9.02 0.53
CA GLU A 9 4.76 9.72 -0.12
C GLU A 9 4.14 10.78 0.79
N LEU A 10 3.87 10.45 2.05
CA LEU A 10 3.38 11.41 3.05
C LEU A 10 4.41 12.53 3.30
N ALA A 11 5.69 12.19 3.34
CA ALA A 11 6.76 13.17 3.46
C ALA A 11 6.84 14.12 2.25
N CYS A 12 6.36 13.75 1.06
CA CYS A 12 6.26 14.70 -0.06
C CYS A 12 5.10 15.69 0.09
N GLY A 13 4.10 15.38 0.92
CA GLY A 13 2.92 16.21 1.16
C GLY A 13 3.10 17.29 2.24
N GLN A 14 2.10 18.17 2.34
CA GLN A 14 1.97 19.14 3.42
C GLN A 14 1.33 18.46 4.64
N LEU A 15 2.14 18.23 5.68
CA LEU A 15 1.70 17.60 6.93
C LEU A 15 1.76 18.62 8.07
N GLY A 16 0.67 18.75 8.83
CA GLY A 16 0.71 19.41 10.14
C GLY A 16 1.57 18.60 11.11
N ASN A 17 2.32 19.27 12.00
CA ASN A 17 3.26 18.64 12.94
C ASN A 17 4.18 17.59 12.27
N ARG A 18 4.67 17.91 11.07
CA ARG A 18 5.42 17.01 10.18
C ARG A 18 6.45 16.13 10.89
N ALA A 19 7.31 16.71 11.73
CA ALA A 19 8.37 15.99 12.40
C ALA A 19 7.84 14.91 13.35
N GLU A 20 6.83 15.26 14.15
CA GLU A 20 6.17 14.34 15.08
C GLU A 20 5.44 13.23 14.34
N LEU A 21 4.69 13.56 13.30
CA LEU A 21 3.92 12.58 12.52
C LEU A 21 4.83 11.58 11.80
N LEU A 22 5.89 12.04 11.14
CA LEU A 22 6.84 11.15 10.48
C LEU A 22 7.61 10.28 11.47
N ALA A 23 7.94 10.80 12.67
CA ALA A 23 8.56 10.00 13.73
C ALA A 23 7.64 8.89 14.23
N LEU A 24 6.36 9.20 14.49
CA LEU A 24 5.36 8.21 14.91
C LEU A 24 5.14 7.14 13.84
N LEU A 25 5.02 7.53 12.57
CA LEU A 25 4.87 6.60 11.45
C LEU A 25 6.11 5.70 11.27
N GLY A 26 7.30 6.27 11.43
CA GLY A 26 8.56 5.53 11.36
C GLY A 26 8.78 4.54 12.51
N ALA A 27 8.05 4.69 13.63
CA ALA A 27 8.08 3.76 14.75
C ALA A 27 7.14 2.55 14.56
N LEU A 28 6.28 2.53 13.55
CA LEU A 28 5.40 1.40 13.27
C LEU A 28 6.19 0.21 12.68
N PRO A 29 5.73 -1.05 12.91
CA PRO A 29 6.30 -2.20 12.25
C PRO A 29 6.29 -2.04 10.73
N SER A 30 7.47 -2.07 10.13
CA SER A 30 7.66 -1.94 8.69
C SER A 30 7.39 -3.27 7.99
N LEU A 31 6.84 -3.19 6.78
CA LEU A 31 6.65 -4.33 5.89
C LEU A 31 7.71 -4.26 4.79
N ASN A 32 8.40 -5.38 4.53
CA ASN A 32 9.44 -5.40 3.49
C ASN A 32 8.81 -5.12 2.12
N PRO A 33 9.32 -4.14 1.36
CA PRO A 33 8.80 -3.82 0.04
C PRO A 33 9.04 -4.97 -0.94
N ALA A 34 8.15 -5.06 -1.93
CA ALA A 34 8.35 -5.94 -3.07
C ALA A 34 9.51 -5.43 -3.94
N SER A 35 10.16 -6.34 -4.67
CA SER A 35 11.12 -5.92 -5.69
C SER A 35 10.42 -5.23 -6.87
N GLU A 36 11.19 -4.47 -7.65
CA GLU A 36 10.68 -3.86 -8.88
C GLU A 36 10.23 -4.93 -9.87
N GLU A 37 11.02 -6.00 -10.03
CA GLU A 37 10.72 -7.12 -10.91
C GLU A 37 9.44 -7.85 -10.49
N GLU A 38 9.27 -8.13 -9.20
CA GLU A 38 8.06 -8.75 -8.65
C GLU A 38 6.82 -7.90 -8.93
N THR A 39 6.97 -6.58 -8.79
CA THR A 39 5.88 -5.64 -9.02
C THR A 39 5.50 -5.58 -10.49
N LEU A 40 6.48 -5.41 -11.39
CA LEU A 40 6.22 -5.37 -12.84
C LEU A 40 5.59 -6.68 -13.32
N LEU A 41 6.06 -7.83 -12.83
CA LEU A 41 5.47 -9.13 -13.13
C LEU A 41 4.03 -9.22 -12.60
N PHE A 42 3.75 -8.67 -11.42
CA PHE A 42 2.40 -8.66 -10.85
C PHE A 42 1.44 -7.81 -11.66
N ILE A 43 1.88 -6.64 -12.15
CA ILE A 43 1.09 -5.76 -13.04
C ILE A 43 0.61 -6.56 -14.25
N GLU A 44 1.52 -7.25 -14.93
CA GLU A 44 1.22 -8.04 -16.12
C GLU A 44 0.29 -9.22 -15.80
N LYS A 45 0.63 -10.01 -14.77
CA LYS A 45 -0.15 -11.20 -14.38
C LYS A 45 -1.57 -10.87 -13.95
N ARG A 46 -1.77 -9.74 -13.26
CA ARG A 46 -3.08 -9.31 -12.74
C ARG A 46 -3.78 -8.29 -13.64
N ARG A 47 -3.14 -7.89 -14.75
CA ARG A 47 -3.65 -6.89 -15.72
C ARG A 47 -4.11 -5.61 -15.02
N LEU A 48 -3.23 -5.02 -14.22
CA LEU A 48 -3.54 -3.84 -13.38
C LEU A 48 -3.43 -2.50 -14.13
N MET A 49 -3.03 -2.53 -15.40
CA MET A 49 -2.93 -1.33 -16.24
C MET A 49 -4.31 -0.69 -16.45
N GLY A 50 -4.36 0.65 -16.45
CA GLY A 50 -5.60 1.40 -16.68
C GLY A 50 -6.65 1.32 -15.55
N ARG A 51 -6.29 0.75 -14.40
CA ARG A 51 -7.20 0.59 -13.25
C ARG A 51 -7.31 1.84 -12.35
N GLY A 52 -6.54 2.88 -12.65
CA GLY A 52 -6.55 4.14 -11.92
C GLY A 52 -5.80 4.11 -10.58
N ILE A 53 -4.92 3.11 -10.38
CA ILE A 53 -3.98 3.01 -9.26
C ILE A 53 -2.56 3.29 -9.75
N GLY A 54 -1.72 3.83 -8.88
CA GLY A 54 -0.32 4.16 -9.14
C GLY A 54 0.64 2.99 -8.90
N TYR A 55 1.91 3.18 -9.23
CA TYR A 55 2.95 2.15 -9.05
C TYR A 55 3.18 1.80 -7.57
N ILE A 56 3.12 2.79 -6.67
CA ILE A 56 3.23 2.59 -5.22
C ILE A 56 2.07 1.72 -4.73
N ASP A 57 0.84 1.98 -5.19
CA ASP A 57 -0.33 1.16 -4.84
C ASP A 57 -0.14 -0.32 -5.22
N VAL A 58 0.45 -0.58 -6.38
CA VAL A 58 0.75 -1.96 -6.80
C VAL A 58 1.79 -2.59 -5.90
N HIS A 59 2.86 -1.86 -5.53
CA HIS A 59 3.85 -2.32 -4.57
C HIS A 59 3.20 -2.74 -3.24
N LEU A 60 2.25 -1.95 -2.74
CA LEU A 60 1.49 -2.31 -1.52
C LEU A 60 0.71 -3.62 -1.70
N LEU A 61 0.04 -3.80 -2.84
CA LEU A 61 -0.70 -5.02 -3.14
C LEU A 61 0.23 -6.25 -3.23
N VAL A 62 1.39 -6.12 -3.87
CA VAL A 62 2.37 -7.22 -3.96
C VAL A 62 2.90 -7.57 -2.57
N ALA A 63 3.23 -6.55 -1.77
CA ALA A 63 3.75 -6.77 -0.44
C ALA A 63 2.69 -7.44 0.48
N CYS A 64 1.41 -7.09 0.32
CA CYS A 64 0.31 -7.80 1.00
C CYS A 64 0.28 -9.31 0.65
N VAL A 65 0.48 -9.65 -0.63
CA VAL A 65 0.55 -11.05 -1.07
C VAL A 65 1.77 -11.75 -0.47
N MET A 66 2.94 -11.11 -0.48
CA MET A 66 4.20 -11.69 0.01
C MET A 66 4.15 -12.01 1.51
N HIS A 67 3.54 -11.12 2.29
CA HIS A 67 3.50 -11.22 3.75
C HIS A 67 2.20 -11.83 4.29
N GLY A 68 1.27 -12.19 3.41
CA GLY A 68 -0.03 -12.77 3.80
C GLY A 68 -0.88 -11.81 4.63
N THR A 69 -0.77 -10.50 4.37
CA THR A 69 -1.51 -9.45 5.10
C THR A 69 -2.59 -8.84 4.23
N THR A 70 -3.56 -8.18 4.86
CA THR A 70 -4.60 -7.39 4.19
C THR A 70 -4.23 -5.91 4.12
N LEU A 71 -4.79 -5.21 3.14
CA LEU A 71 -4.63 -3.79 2.89
C LEU A 71 -5.86 -3.04 3.34
N TRP A 72 -5.70 -2.19 4.34
CA TRP A 72 -6.67 -1.13 4.64
C TRP A 72 -6.29 0.14 3.88
N THR A 73 -7.24 0.74 3.18
CA THR A 73 -7.04 2.02 2.48
C THR A 73 -8.33 2.82 2.41
N ARG A 74 -8.19 4.16 2.41
CA ARG A 74 -9.30 5.08 2.14
C ARG A 74 -9.42 5.47 0.67
N ASP A 75 -8.43 5.12 -0.15
CA ASP A 75 -8.50 5.32 -1.60
C ASP A 75 -9.49 4.33 -2.21
N GLN A 76 -10.54 4.84 -2.85
CA GLN A 76 -11.62 4.02 -3.39
C GLN A 76 -11.18 3.13 -4.56
N ARG A 77 -10.22 3.58 -5.38
CA ARG A 77 -9.74 2.83 -6.54
C ARG A 77 -8.85 1.69 -6.08
N LEU A 78 -7.94 1.97 -5.15
CA LEU A 78 -7.10 0.94 -4.55
C LEU A 78 -7.93 -0.05 -3.73
N ALA A 79 -8.90 0.42 -2.94
CA ALA A 79 -9.81 -0.46 -2.20
C ALA A 79 -10.54 -1.42 -3.14
N LYS A 80 -11.07 -0.93 -4.26
CA LYS A 80 -11.74 -1.77 -5.26
C LYS A 80 -10.82 -2.85 -5.82
N VAL A 81 -9.58 -2.50 -6.21
CA VAL A 81 -8.61 -3.47 -6.71
C VAL A 81 -8.22 -4.47 -5.62
N ALA A 82 -8.00 -4.02 -4.38
CA ALA A 82 -7.69 -4.89 -3.24
C ALA A 82 -8.82 -5.89 -2.96
N VAL A 83 -10.09 -5.46 -3.02
CA VAL A 83 -11.26 -6.35 -2.86
C VAL A 83 -11.28 -7.41 -3.96
N GLU A 84 -11.11 -7.01 -5.23
CA GLU A 84 -11.08 -7.95 -6.36
C GLU A 84 -9.95 -8.99 -6.25
N LEU A 85 -8.83 -8.61 -5.65
CA LEU A 85 -7.68 -9.49 -5.42
C LEU A 85 -7.80 -10.30 -4.12
N GLY A 86 -8.83 -10.10 -3.30
CA GLY A 86 -8.98 -10.74 -1.99
C GLY A 86 -7.98 -10.25 -0.94
N LEU A 87 -7.44 -9.04 -1.14
CA LEU A 87 -6.42 -8.41 -0.29
C LEU A 87 -6.98 -7.29 0.58
N ALA A 88 -8.23 -6.88 0.41
CA ALA A 88 -8.79 -5.80 1.20
C ALA A 88 -9.01 -6.22 2.66
N ASP A 89 -8.57 -5.37 3.58
CA ASP A 89 -8.96 -5.49 4.98
C ASP A 89 -10.39 -4.99 5.12
N GLN A 90 -11.32 -5.89 5.44
CA GLN A 90 -12.67 -5.46 5.76
C GLN A 90 -12.62 -4.85 7.15
N PRO A 91 -13.10 -3.60 7.35
CA PRO A 91 -13.30 -3.12 8.71
C PRO A 91 -14.34 -4.05 9.32
N ASN A 92 -13.89 -4.98 10.17
CA ASN A 92 -14.78 -5.64 11.09
C ASN A 92 -15.51 -4.52 11.83
N ALA A 93 -16.84 -4.53 11.74
CA ALA A 93 -17.69 -3.69 12.56
C ALA A 93 -17.36 -4.00 14.03
N HIS A 94 -16.52 -3.16 14.63
CA HIS A 94 -16.27 -3.08 16.05
C HIS A 94 -16.64 -1.66 16.49
#